data_AF-A0A355BB08-F1
#
_entry.id   AF-A0A355BB08-F1
#
_cell.length_a   1.000
_cell.length_b   1.000
_cell.length_c   1.000
_cell.angle_alpha   90.00
_cell.angle_beta   90.00
_cell.angle_gamma   90.00
#
_symmetry.space_group_name_H-M   'P 1'
#
loop_
_entity.id
_entity.type
_entity.pdbx_description
1 polymer ?
#
loop_
_entity_poly.entity_id
_entity_poly.type
_entity_poly.pdbx_seq_one_letter_code
_entity_poly.pdbx_strand_id
1 'polypeptide(L)' 'AGFRYQNTGIILNSKPINDYGITFGLGLPVGGKFSSLNFGFEYGKRGTAKNNLIEDNYFGINIGLSLNDLWFEKRKYD' A
#
# COMPACT_ATOMS: atom_id res chain seq x y z
N ALA A 1 0.94 9.87 -3.19
CA ALA A 1 1.86 9.46 -2.13
C ALA A 1 1.24 9.77 -0.77
N GLY A 2 1.50 8.98 0.25
CA GLY A 2 0.95 9.12 1.60
C GLY A 2 2.03 8.92 2.66
N PHE A 3 1.75 9.41 3.86
CA PHE A 3 2.57 9.21 5.05
C PHE A 3 1.67 8.65 6.17
N ARG A 4 2.15 7.64 6.87
CA ARG A 4 1.49 6.96 7.99
C ARG A 4 2.33 7.11 9.23
N TYR A 5 1.74 7.61 10.31
CA TYR A 5 2.31 7.54 11.64
C TYR A 5 1.29 6.92 12.59
N GLN A 6 1.66 5.82 13.23
CA GLN A 6 0.78 5.10 14.14
C GLN A 6 1.54 4.70 15.40
N ASN A 7 0.94 4.99 16.55
CA ASN A 7 1.38 4.37 17.80
C ASN A 7 0.73 2.98 17.89
N THR A 8 1.54 1.93 17.98
CA THR A 8 1.03 0.56 17.99
C THR A 8 0.29 0.21 19.29
N GLY A 9 0.34 1.09 20.32
CA GLY A 9 -0.28 0.84 21.62
C GLY A 9 0.43 -0.25 22.44
N ILE A 10 1.47 -0.86 21.87
CA ILE A 10 2.30 -1.87 22.51
C ILE A 10 3.43 -1.15 23.25
N ILE A 11 3.52 -1.41 24.56
CA ILE A 11 4.58 -0.89 25.42
C ILE A 11 5.53 -2.04 25.71
N LEU A 12 6.71 -2.04 25.08
CA LEU A 12 7.78 -3.01 25.37
C LEU A 12 8.83 -2.31 26.22
N ASN A 13 9.19 -2.90 27.38
CA ASN A 13 10.17 -2.32 28.31
C ASN A 13 9.90 -0.84 28.66
N SER A 14 8.63 -0.50 28.96
CA SER A 14 8.18 0.88 29.28
C SER A 14 8.37 1.92 28.16
N LYS A 15 8.51 1.48 26.90
CA LYS A 15 8.57 2.38 25.73
C LYS A 15 7.49 2.03 24.70
N PRO A 16 6.75 3.03 24.19
CA PRO A 16 5.78 2.80 23.12
C PRO A 16 6.51 2.48 21.82
N ILE A 17 6.04 1.46 21.10
CA ILE A 17 6.50 1.13 19.76
C ILE A 17 5.71 2.00 18.76
N ASN A 18 6.45 2.78 17.97
CA ASN A 18 5.88 3.64 16.94
C ASN A 18 6.14 3.06 15.55
N ASP A 19 5.18 3.24 14.65
CA ASP A 19 5.26 2.85 13.24
C ASP A 19 5.21 4.09 12.36
N TYR A 20 6.18 4.17 11.45
CA TYR A 20 6.31 5.22 10.45
C TYR A 20 6.35 4.57 9.08
N GLY A 21 5.42 4.94 8.19
CA GLY A 21 5.37 4.43 6.83
C GLY A 21 5.23 5.56 5.81
N ILE A 22 5.83 5.38 4.64
CA ILE A 22 5.66 6.21 3.46
C ILE A 22 5.17 5.32 2.33
N THR A 23 4.15 5.79 1.62
CA THR A 23 3.55 5.06 0.50
C THR A 23 3.55 5.92 -0.75
N PHE A 24 3.85 5.32 -1.88
CA PHE A 24 3.76 5.96 -3.18
C PHE A 24 3.09 4.99 -4.15
N GLY A 25 2.16 5.51 -4.94
CA GLY A 25 1.42 4.69 -5.88
C GLY A 25 1.07 5.47 -7.13
N LEU A 26 1.03 4.76 -8.25
CA LEU A 26 0.64 5.27 -9.56
C LEU A 26 -0.39 4.32 -10.19
N GLY A 27 -1.50 4.90 -10.65
CA GLY A 27 -2.52 4.19 -11.41
C GLY A 27 -2.42 4.59 -12.88
N LEU A 28 -2.17 3.63 -13.77
CA LEU A 28 -2.18 3.84 -15.21
C LEU A 28 -3.44 3.19 -15.80
N PRO A 29 -4.23 3.91 -16.61
CA PRO A 29 -5.27 3.27 -17.41
C PRO A 29 -4.59 2.41 -18.49
N VAL A 30 -4.94 1.13 -18.58
CA VAL A 30 -4.36 0.18 -19.53
C VAL A 30 -5.48 -0.49 -20.31
N GLY A 31 -5.53 -0.27 -21.62
CA GLY A 31 -6.58 -0.82 -22.49
C GLY A 31 -7.81 0.09 -22.54
N GLY A 32 -8.13 0.56 -23.75
CA GLY A 32 -9.08 1.66 -24.02
C GLY A 32 -10.56 1.43 -23.72
N LYS A 33 -10.91 0.49 -22.84
CA LYS A 33 -12.29 0.34 -22.36
C LYS A 33 -12.40 0.73 -20.88
N PHE A 34 -11.93 -0.03 -19.88
CA PHE A 34 -12.02 0.41 -18.47
C PHE A 34 -10.98 -0.19 -17.52
N SER A 35 -9.94 -0.84 -18.03
CA SER A 35 -8.97 -1.52 -17.17
C SER A 35 -7.92 -0.55 -16.63
N SER A 36 -7.61 -0.65 -15.33
CA SER A 36 -6.56 0.16 -14.70
C SER A 36 -5.56 -0.71 -13.98
N LEU A 37 -4.28 -0.40 -14.16
CA LEU A 37 -3.17 -1.03 -13.47
C LEU A 37 -2.66 -0.08 -12.40
N ASN A 38 -2.74 -0.51 -11.16
CA ASN A 38 -2.30 0.23 -9.99
C ASN A 38 -1.01 -0.38 -9.47
N PHE A 39 0.05 0.42 -9.38
CA PHE A 39 1.26 0.06 -8.68
C PHE A 39 1.32 0.86 -7.39
N GLY A 40 1.62 0.17 -6.30
CA GLY A 40 1.85 0.75 -4.98
C GLY A 40 3.17 0.26 -4.42
N PHE A 41 3.89 1.14 -3.76
CA PHE A 41 5.10 0.84 -3.03
C PHE A 41 4.94 1.42 -1.63
N GLU A 42 5.32 0.64 -0.63
CA GLU A 42 5.29 1.02 0.77
C GLU A 42 6.68 0.77 1.35
N TYR A 43 7.19 1.76 2.06
CA TYR A 43 8.40 1.62 2.85
C TYR A 43 8.12 2.16 4.24
N GLY A 44 8.51 1.43 5.27
CA GLY A 44 8.29 1.88 6.63
C GLY A 44 9.23 1.23 7.62
N LYS A 45 9.19 1.80 8.83
CA LYS A 45 9.92 1.32 9.99
C LYS A 45 8.96 1.24 11.15
N ARG A 46 8.96 0.09 11.82
CA ARG A 46 8.17 -0.16 13.02
C ARG A 46 9.11 -0.56 14.14
N GLY A 47 9.15 0.20 15.22
CA GLY A 47 10.08 -0.04 16.31
C GLY A 47 10.53 1.22 17.05
N THR A 48 11.45 1.03 17.97
CA THR A 48 12.17 2.12 18.66
C THR A 48 13.64 1.72 18.78
N ALA A 49 14.56 2.50 18.20
CA ALA A 49 16.01 2.26 18.30
C ALA A 49 16.61 2.51 19.71
N LYS A 50 15.82 2.89 20.72
CA LYS A 50 16.32 3.23 22.07
C LYS A 50 16.28 2.01 23.02
N ASN A 51 17.44 1.59 23.52
CA ASN A 51 17.68 0.47 24.46
C ASN A 51 17.56 -0.95 23.87
N ASN A 52 18.31 -1.30 22.82
CA ASN A 52 18.34 -2.67 22.27
C ASN A 52 16.97 -3.25 21.89
N LEU A 53 15.96 -2.41 21.66
CA LEU A 53 14.69 -2.82 21.11
C LEU A 53 14.85 -3.00 19.59
N ILE A 54 14.21 -4.05 19.06
CA ILE A 54 14.30 -4.42 17.64
C ILE A 54 13.57 -3.33 16.83
N GLU A 55 14.27 -2.77 15.83
CA GLU A 55 13.70 -1.90 14.81
C GLU A 55 13.54 -2.74 13.53
N ASP A 56 12.30 -2.89 13.07
CA ASP A 56 11.98 -3.64 11.86
C ASP A 56 11.71 -2.67 10.70
N ASN A 57 12.52 -2.82 9.66
CA ASN A 57 12.36 -2.10 8.40
C ASN A 57 11.54 -3.01 7.48
N TYR A 58 10.46 -2.50 6.91
CA TYR A 58 9.67 -3.25 5.95
C TYR A 58 9.53 -2.48 4.63
N PHE A 59 9.51 -3.25 3.55
CA PHE A 59 9.25 -2.77 2.20
C PHE A 59 8.21 -3.67 1.57
N GLY A 60 7.20 -3.07 0.93
CA GLY A 60 6.11 -3.75 0.27
C GLY A 60 5.91 -3.22 -1.14
N ILE A 61 5.64 -4.15 -2.07
CA ILE A 61 5.21 -3.83 -3.43
C ILE A 61 3.79 -4.37 -3.59
N ASN A 62 2.90 -3.53 -4.09
CA ASN A 62 1.51 -3.85 -4.37
C ASN A 62 1.23 -3.65 -5.86
N ILE A 63 0.62 -4.64 -6.49
CA ILE A 63 0.16 -4.58 -7.88
C ILE A 63 -1.33 -4.90 -7.86
N GLY A 64 -2.15 -3.96 -8.30
CA GLY A 64 -3.59 -4.09 -8.38
C GLY A 64 -4.07 -3.97 -9.82
N LEU A 65 -4.77 -4.98 -10.32
CA LEU A 65 -5.44 -4.92 -11.62
C LEU A 65 -6.94 -4.72 -11.37
N SER A 66 -7.51 -3.66 -11.93
CA SER A 66 -8.95 -3.48 -12.00
C SER A 66 -9.41 -3.82 -13.41
N LEU A 67 -10.03 -4.98 -13.56
CA LEU A 67 -10.71 -5.40 -14.79
C LEU A 67 -12.14 -4.90 -14.69
N ASN A 68 -12.49 -3.95 -15.53
CA ASN A 68 -13.82 -3.38 -15.57
C ASN A 68 -14.34 -3.65 -16.99
N ASP A 69 -15.45 -4.37 -17.06
CA ASP A 69 -15.99 -4.92 -18.30
C ASP A 69 -17.43 -4.44 -18.46
N LEU A 70 -17.81 -4.10 -19.69
CA LEU A 70 -19.17 -3.70 -20.01
C LEU A 70 -20.02 -4.96 -20.16
N TRP A 71 -20.43 -5.55 -19.05
CA TRP A 71 -21.43 -6.60 -19.10
C TRP A 71 -22.70 -6.05 -19.76
N PHE A 72 -23.25 -6.80 -20.70
CA PHE A 72 -24.46 -6.47 -21.47
C PHE A 72 -24.30 -5.40 -22.58
N GLU A 73 -23.09 -5.10 -23.06
CA GLU A 73 -22.93 -4.35 -24.32
C GLU A 73 -23.52 -5.17 -25.48
N LYS A 74 -24.67 -4.74 -26.01
CA LYS A 74 -25.33 -5.39 -27.15
C LYS A 74 -24.41 -5.33 -28.37
N ARG A 75 -23.79 -6.47 -28.74
CA ARG A 75 -22.88 -6.54 -29.89
C ARG A 75 -23.61 -6.09 -31.16
N LYS A 76 -22.99 -5.19 -31.93
CA LYS A 76 -23.62 -4.54 -33.10
C LYS A 76 -23.67 -5.43 -34.35
N TYR A 77 -23.19 -6.66 -34.30
CA TYR A 77 -23.16 -7.56 -35.45
C TYR A 77 -23.51 -9.00 -35.02
N ASP A 78 -24.49 -9.56 -35.72
CA ASP A 78 -24.84 -10.99 -35.87
C ASP A 78 -24.33 -11.42 -37.25
#